data_AF-Q7Z0H4-F1
#
_entry.id   AF-Q7Z0H4-F1
#
_cell.length_a   1.000
_cell.length_b   1.000
_cell.length_c   1.000
_cell.angle_alpha   90.00
_cell.angle_beta   90.00
_cell.angle_gamma   90.00
#
_symmetry.space_group_name_H-M   'P 1'
#
loop_
_entity.id
_entity.type
_entity.pdbx_description
1 polymer ?
#
loop_
_entity_poly.entity_id
_entity_poly.type
_entity_poly.pdbx_seq_one_letter_code
_entity_poly.pdbx_strand_id
1 'polypeptide(L)' 'MKIFFAVLVILVLFSMLIWTAYGTPYPVNCKTDRDCVMCGLGISCKNGYCQGCTR' A
#
# COMPACT_ATOMS: atom_id res chain seq x y z
N MET A 1 14.58 33.56 7.52
CA MET A 1 14.66 32.59 6.39
C MET A 1 14.86 31.13 6.83
N LYS A 2 15.67 30.81 7.84
CA LYS A 2 15.95 29.42 8.26
C LYS A 2 14.70 28.60 8.66
N ILE A 3 13.78 29.20 9.42
CA ILE A 3 12.56 28.52 9.90
C ILE A 3 11.64 28.14 8.73
N PHE A 4 11.45 29.05 7.77
CA PHE A 4 10.62 28.78 6.59
C PHE A 4 11.16 27.61 5.76
N PHE A 5 12.47 27.57 5.54
CA PHE A 5 13.11 26.46 4.84
C PHE A 5 12.93 25.12 5.59
N ALA A 6 13.06 25.13 6.92
CA ALA A 6 12.82 23.93 7.74
C ALA A 6 11.38 23.42 7.60
N VAL A 7 10.38 24.31 7.62
CA VAL A 7 8.96 23.94 7.43
C VAL A 7 8.73 23.33 6.05
N LEU A 8 9.31 23.90 4.99
CA LEU A 8 9.20 23.34 3.63
C LEU A 8 9.81 21.94 3.53
N VAL A 9 11.00 21.73 4.11
CA VAL A 9 11.64 20.40 4.12
C VAL A 9 10.77 19.39 4.84
N ILE A 10 10.18 19.75 5.99
CA ILE A 10 9.28 18.88 6.73
C ILE A 10 8.05 18.51 5.88
N LEU A 11 7.41 19.49 5.22
CA LEU A 11 6.25 19.23 4.36
C LEU A 11 6.57 18.28 3.21
N VAL A 12 7.73 18.43 2.57
CA VAL A 12 8.19 17.54 1.49
C VAL A 12 8.40 16.12 2.03
N LEU A 13 9.07 15.98 3.18
CA LEU A 13 9.29 14.67 3.79
C LEU A 13 7.98 13.97 4.17
N PHE A 14 7.03 14.69 4.75
CA PHE A 14 5.70 14.13 5.04
C PHE A 14 4.95 13.73 3.77
N SER A 15 5.03 14.54 2.71
CA SER A 15 4.40 14.21 1.43
C SER A 15 4.98 12.93 0.82
N MET A 16 6.30 12.76 0.88
CA MET A 16 6.97 11.53 0.42
C MET A 16 6.61 10.31 1.27
N LEU A 17 6.55 10.46 2.60
CA LEU A 17 6.14 9.40 3.52
C LEU A 17 4.70 8.93 3.25
N ILE A 18 3.78 9.88 3.09
CA ILE A 18 2.39 9.61 2.73
C ILE A 18 2.36 8.85 1.40
N TRP A 19 3.06 9.34 0.37
CA TRP A 19 3.12 8.66 -0.92
C TRP A 19 3.64 7.22 -0.80
N THR A 20 4.69 6.98 -0.01
CA THR A 20 5.21 5.62 0.19
C THR A 20 4.24 4.72 0.95
N ALA A 21 3.48 5.24 1.90
CA ALA A 21 2.53 4.45 2.67
C ALA A 21 1.29 4.04 1.85
N TYR A 22 0.81 4.93 0.99
CA TYR A 22 -0.41 4.70 0.19
C TYR A 22 -0.14 4.21 -1.24
N GLY A 23 1.08 4.42 -1.76
CA GLY A 23 1.44 4.08 -3.14
C GLY A 23 2.14 2.73 -3.31
N THR A 24 2.63 2.11 -2.23
CA THR A 24 3.23 0.77 -2.34
C THR A 24 2.13 -0.29 -2.41
N PRO A 25 2.05 -1.07 -3.51
CA PRO A 25 1.08 -2.15 -3.62
C PRO A 25 1.35 -3.17 -2.52
N TYR A 26 0.42 -3.31 -1.57
CA TYR A 26 0.56 -4.31 -0.51
C TYR A 26 -0.15 -5.61 -0.93
N PRO A 27 0.50 -6.77 -0.72
CA PRO A 27 -0.12 -8.05 -1.05
C PRO A 27 -1.27 -8.29 -0.07
N VAL A 28 -2.44 -8.67 -0.61
CA VAL A 28 -3.60 -8.98 0.22
C VAL A 28 -3.41 -10.33 0.88
N ASN A 29 -3.39 -10.37 2.21
CA ASN A 29 -3.32 -11.61 2.98
C ASN A 29 -4.59 -12.45 2.80
N CYS A 30 -4.42 -13.77 2.76
CA CYS A 30 -5.52 -14.73 2.67
C CYS A 30 -5.17 -16.03 3.37
N LYS A 31 -6.21 -16.77 3.76
CA LYS A 31 -6.11 -18.16 4.25
C LYS A 31 -6.72 -19.14 3.25
N THR A 32 -7.74 -18.70 2.51
CA THR A 32 -8.48 -19.46 1.51
C THR A 32 -8.82 -18.58 0.32
N ASP A 33 -9.20 -19.19 -0.81
CA ASP A 33 -9.63 -18.44 -2.01
C ASP A 33 -10.85 -17.54 -1.74
N ARG A 34 -11.65 -17.83 -0.71
CA ARG A 34 -12.80 -17.01 -0.30
C ARG A 34 -12.38 -15.63 0.20
N ASP A 35 -11.20 -15.51 0.80
CA ASP A 35 -10.68 -14.23 1.29
C ASP A 35 -10.30 -13.30 0.12
N CYS A 36 -10.03 -13.88 -1.05
CA CYS A 36 -9.66 -13.16 -2.26
C CYS A 36 -10.84 -12.74 -3.13
N VAL A 37 -12.09 -13.04 -2.74
CA VAL A 37 -13.29 -12.70 -3.53
C VAL A 37 -13.41 -11.19 -3.75
N MET A 38 -12.93 -10.38 -2.80
CA MET A 38 -12.92 -8.91 -2.95
C MET A 38 -12.00 -8.42 -4.08
N CYS A 39 -11.08 -9.26 -4.55
CA CYS A 39 -10.13 -8.95 -5.61
C CYS A 39 -10.66 -9.25 -7.01
N GLY A 40 -11.80 -9.95 -7.12
CA GLY A 40 -12.38 -10.40 -8.38
C GLY A 40 -12.51 -11.93 -8.46
N LEU A 41 -13.28 -12.38 -9.45
CA LEU A 41 -13.49 -13.80 -9.72
C LEU A 41 -12.20 -14.42 -10.30
N GLY A 42 -11.84 -15.60 -9.82
CA GLY A 42 -10.68 -16.35 -10.31
C GLY A 42 -9.35 -16.05 -9.60
N ILE A 43 -9.36 -15.21 -8.55
CA ILE A 43 -8.16 -14.96 -7.72
C ILE A 43 -8.02 -16.05 -6.66
N SER A 44 -6.89 -16.76 -6.70
CA SER A 44 -6.57 -17.80 -5.72
C SER A 44 -5.63 -17.29 -4.63
N CYS A 45 -5.80 -17.87 -3.44
CA CYS A 45 -4.91 -17.69 -2.31
C CYS A 45 -3.70 -18.62 -2.46
N LYS A 46 -2.50 -18.04 -2.56
CA LYS A 46 -1.25 -18.81 -2.67
C LYS A 46 -0.19 -18.24 -1.73
N ASN A 47 0.46 -19.13 -0.97
CA ASN A 47 1.48 -18.76 0.02
C ASN A 47 1.00 -17.75 1.08
N GLY A 48 -0.30 -17.73 1.37
CA GLY A 48 -0.91 -16.77 2.30
C GLY A 48 -1.28 -15.42 1.69
N TYR A 49 -1.19 -15.24 0.36
CA TYR A 49 -1.55 -14.01 -0.34
C TYR A 49 -2.42 -14.24 -1.58
N CYS A 50 -3.30 -13.29 -1.89
CA CYS A 50 -4.13 -13.31 -3.09
C CYS A 50 -3.29 -12.96 -4.32
N GLN A 51 -3.08 -13.90 -5.24
CA GLN A 51 -2.23 -13.66 -6.40
C GLN A 51 -2.85 -12.65 -7.35
N GLY A 52 -2.09 -11.60 -7.74
CA GLY A 52 -2.59 -10.57 -8.64
C GLY A 52 -3.57 -9.58 -7.98
N CYS A 53 -3.76 -9.66 -6.66
CA CYS A 53 -4.48 -8.68 -5.89
C CYS A 53 -3.53 -7.87 -5.01
N THR A 54 -3.34 -6.62 -5.40
CA THR A 54 -2.62 -5.63 -4.62
C THR A 54 -3.57 -4.49 -4.30
N ARG A 55 -3.46 -3.96 -3.10
CA ARG A 55 -4.20 -2.79 -2.65
C ARG A 55 -3.28 -1.58 -2.54
#